data_AF-A0A933FFX0-F1
#
_entry.id   AF-A0A933FFX0-F1
#
_cell.length_a   1.000
_cell.length_b   1.000
_cell.length_c   1.000
_cell.angle_alpha   90.00
_cell.angle_beta   90.00
_cell.angle_gamma   90.00
#
_symmetry.space_group_name_H-M   'P 1'
#
loop_
_entity.id
_entity.type
_entity.pdbx_description
1 polymer ?
#
loop_
_entity_poly.entity_id
_entity_poly.type
_entity_poly.pdbx_seq_one_letter_code
_entity_poly.pdbx_strand_id
1 'polypeptide(L)' 'MDDKNDPLSPAPSLLRSWGKRIAKGRVPMIPVFVGGSWSVQIPRGNKRVLRLNVTSRKPKTPVEGS' A
#
# COMPACT_ATOMS: atom_id res chain seq x y z
N MET A 1 -16.73 4.05 -13.25
CA MET A 1 -15.31 3.63 -13.26
C MET A 1 -15.16 2.61 -12.17
N ASP A 2 -15.26 1.36 -12.58
CA ASP A 2 -15.40 0.18 -11.75
C ASP A 2 -14.11 -0.08 -10.96
N ASP A 3 -14.14 0.16 -9.64
CA ASP A 3 -13.15 -0.25 -8.64
C ASP A 3 -13.11 -1.80 -8.48
N LYS A 4 -13.25 -2.56 -9.57
CA LYS A 4 -13.18 -4.01 -9.56
C LYS A 4 -11.74 -4.45 -9.83
N ASN A 5 -11.08 -4.83 -8.74
CA ASN A 5 -9.99 -5.79 -8.70
C ASN A 5 -8.94 -5.61 -9.80
N ASP A 6 -7.99 -4.71 -9.54
CA ASP A 6 -6.64 -4.93 -10.05
C ASP A 6 -6.18 -6.30 -9.53
N PRO A 7 -5.96 -7.32 -10.37
CA PRO A 7 -5.63 -8.69 -9.92
C PRO A 7 -4.31 -8.76 -9.13
N LEU A 8 -3.56 -7.67 -9.08
CA LEU A 8 -2.32 -7.49 -8.35
C LEU A 8 -2.49 -6.77 -7.01
N SER A 9 -3.66 -6.19 -6.72
CA SER A 9 -3.90 -5.49 -5.45
C SER A 9 -4.16 -6.49 -4.32
N PRO A 10 -3.39 -6.44 -3.22
CA PRO A 10 -3.59 -7.34 -2.09
C PRO A 10 -4.97 -7.11 -1.45
N ALA A 11 -5.62 -8.19 -1.03
CA ALA A 11 -6.93 -8.12 -0.37
C ALA A 11 -6.93 -7.13 0.80
N PRO A 12 -7.99 -6.32 1.00
CA PRO A 12 -8.06 -5.31 2.06
C PRO A 12 -7.83 -5.86 3.47
N SER A 13 -8.30 -7.09 3.74
CA SER A 13 -8.10 -7.80 5.01
C SER A 13 -6.62 -8.08 5.28
N LEU A 14 -5.85 -8.39 4.24
CA LEU A 14 -4.42 -8.59 4.31
C LEU A 14 -3.73 -7.28 4.72
N LEU A 15 -4.01 -6.19 4.00
CA LEU A 15 -3.45 -4.87 4.29
C LEU A 15 -3.70 -4.43 5.74
N ARG A 16 -4.93 -4.61 6.25
CA ARG A 16 -5.29 -4.31 7.64
C ARG A 16 -4.47 -5.13 8.65
N SER A 17 -4.30 -6.44 8.40
CA SER A 17 -3.51 -7.32 9.26
C SER A 17 -2.04 -6.89 9.31
N TRP A 18 -1.46 -6.57 8.15
CA TRP A 18 -0.08 -6.07 8.06
C TRP A 18 0.09 -4.71 8.75
N GLY A 19 -0.83 -3.76 8.55
CA GLY A 19 -0.81 -2.47 9.23
C GLY A 19 -0.79 -2.63 10.76
N LYS A 20 -1.60 -3.54 11.31
CA LYS A 20 -1.60 -3.84 12.75
C LYS A 20 -0.28 -4.43 13.24
N ARG A 21 0.40 -5.24 12.43
CA ARG A 21 1.71 -5.83 12.79
C ARG A 21 2.83 -4.80 12.73
N ILE A 22 2.81 -3.92 11.74
CA ILE A 22 3.76 -2.81 11.59
C ILE A 22 3.62 -1.84 12.77
N ALA A 23 2.40 -1.41 13.09
CA ALA A 23 2.14 -0.49 14.22
C ALA A 23 2.59 -1.06 15.58
N LYS A 24 2.63 -2.39 15.72
CA LYS A 24 3.13 -3.08 16.92
C LYS A 24 4.65 -3.32 16.91
N GLY A 25 5.38 -2.82 15.91
CA GLY A 25 6.82 -3.07 15.75
C GLY A 25 7.20 -4.52 15.43
N ARG A 26 6.22 -5.38 15.07
CA ARG A 26 6.45 -6.82 14.84
C ARG A 26 6.94 -7.15 13.44
N VAL A 27 6.90 -6.17 12.53
CA VAL A 27 7.28 -6.32 11.13
C VAL A 27 7.95 -5.02 10.70
N PRO A 28 9.18 -5.08 10.15
CA PRO A 28 9.85 -3.90 9.63
C PRO A 28 9.19 -3.43 8.33
N MET A 29 9.13 -2.12 8.16
CA MET A 29 8.66 -1.46 6.95
C MET A 29 9.84 -0.73 6.32
N ILE A 30 10.18 -1.06 5.07
CA ILE A 30 11.37 -0.54 4.39
C ILE A 30 10.91 0.40 3.26
N PRO A 31 11.13 1.73 3.37
CA PRO A 31 10.89 2.64 2.27
C PRO A 31 11.97 2.47 1.19
N VAL A 32 11.56 2.45 -0.08
CA VAL A 32 12.44 2.26 -1.24
C VAL A 32 12.09 3.28 -2.32
N PHE A 33 13.09 4.05 -2.77
CA PHE A 33 12.98 5.01 -3.86
C PHE A 33 13.84 4.56 -5.05
N VAL A 34 13.20 4.26 -6.17
CA VAL A 34 13.88 3.81 -7.40
C VAL A 34 13.18 4.45 -8.60
N GLY A 35 13.96 5.05 -9.51
CA GLY A 35 13.45 5.61 -10.77
C GLY A 35 12.36 6.66 -10.58
N GLY A 36 12.51 7.57 -9.61
CA GLY A 36 11.53 8.62 -9.34
C GLY A 36 10.27 8.15 -8.60
N SER A 37 10.18 6.88 -8.21
CA SER A 37 8.99 6.29 -7.59
C SER A 37 9.26 5.79 -6.17
N TRP A 38 8.34 6.10 -5.26
CA TRP A 38 8.34 5.58 -3.89
C TRP A 38 7.57 4.27 -3.79
N SER A 39 8.12 3.32 -3.02
CA SER A 39 7.43 2.12 -2.61
C SER A 39 7.80 1.73 -1.18
N VAL A 40 6.97 0.90 -0.58
CA VAL A 40 7.18 0.32 0.73
C VAL A 40 7.31 -1.18 0.58
N GLN A 41 8.41 -1.73 1.09
CA GLN A 41 8.68 -3.16 1.13
C GLN A 41 8.46 -3.70 2.54
N ILE A 42 7.76 -4.83 2.61
CA ILE A 42 7.44 -5.49 3.87
C ILE A 42 7.89 -6.95 3.79
N PRO A 43 8.96 -7.34 4.51
CA PRO A 43 9.43 -8.71 4.55
C PRO A 43 8.37 -9.66 5.13
N ARG A 44 8.15 -10.80 4.47
CA ARG A 44 7.14 -11.79 4.88
C ARG A 44 7.77 -13.09 5.38
N GLY A 45 8.70 -13.01 6.34
CA GLY A 45 9.48 -14.17 6.77
C GLY A 45 10.25 -14.78 5.60
N ASN A 46 10.21 -16.11 5.43
CA ASN A 46 10.83 -16.81 4.29
C ASN A 46 10.09 -16.67 2.94
N LYS A 47 9.06 -15.82 2.84
CA LYS A 47 8.26 -15.63 1.61
C LYS A 47 8.56 -14.28 0.93
N ARG A 48 8.14 -14.18 -0.34
CA ARG A 48 8.18 -12.98 -1.20
C ARG A 48 7.84 -11.69 -0.41
N VAL A 49 8.65 -10.66 -0.64
CA VAL A 49 8.46 -9.29 -0.12
C VAL A 49 7.13 -8.73 -0.65
N LEU A 50 6.28 -8.23 0.24
CA LEU A 50 5.12 -7.46 -0.19
C LEU A 50 5.59 -6.04 -0.54
N ARG A 51 5.35 -5.62 -1.77
CA ARG A 51 5.64 -4.27 -2.25
C ARG A 51 4.34 -3.49 -2.40
N LEU A 52 4.26 -2.33 -1.75
CA LEU A 52 3.17 -1.37 -1.89
C LEU A 52 3.71 -0.11 -2.58
N ASN A 53 3.20 0.22 -3.75
CA ASN A 53 3.58 1.46 -4.43
C ASN A 53 2.85 2.64 -3.80
N VAL A 54 3.57 3.73 -3.52
CA VAL A 54 2.96 4.94 -2.96
C VAL A 54 2.46 5.78 -4.13
N THR A 55 1.20 5.58 -4.51
CA THR A 55 0.53 6.46 -5.47
C THR A 55 -0.13 7.59 -4.69
N SER A 56 0.33 8.82 -4.89
CA SER A 56 -0.37 10.00 -4.37
C SER A 56 -1.68 10.13 -5.13
N ARG A 57 -2.78 9.60 -4.59
CA ARG A 57 -4.12 9.97 -5.07
C ARG A 57 -4.31 11.42 -4.63
N LYS A 58 -4.33 12.34 -5.60
CA LYS A 58 -4.77 13.71 -5.31
C LYS A 58 -6.13 13.61 -4.58
N PRO A 59 -6.31 14.24 -3.42
CA PRO A 59 -7.62 14.29 -2.80
C PRO A 59 -8.59 14.82 -3.85
N LYS A 60 -9.71 14.11 -4.04
CA LYS A 60 -10.79 14.57 -4.90
C LYS A 60 -11.26 15.88 -4.27
N THR A 61 -10.89 17.00 -4.87
CA THR A 61 -11.42 18.31 -4.48
C THR A 61 -12.94 18.17 -4.54
N PRO A 62 -13.69 18.48 -3.46
CA PRO A 62 -15.13 18.59 -3.57
C PRO A 62 -15.40 19.66 -4.63
N VAL A 63 -15.99 19.29 -5.76
CA VAL A 63 -16.58 20.27 -6.66
C VAL A 63 -17.82 20.78 -5.95
N GLU A 64 -17.65 21.88 -5.22
CA GLU A 64 -18.74 22.69 -4.72
C GLU A 64 -19.42 23.35 -5.92
N GLY A 65 -20.73 23.11 -6.09
CA GLY A 65 -21.57 23.87 -7.01
C GLY A 65 -22.33 23.05 -8.04
N SER A 66 -23.60 22.79 -7.75
CA SER A 66 -24.73 22.92 -8.69
C SER A 66 -25.99 23.18 -7.90
#